data_AF-A0A972RKV8-F1
#
_entry.id   AF-A0A972RKV8-F1
#
_cell.length_a   1.000
_cell.length_b   1.000
_cell.length_c   1.000
_cell.angle_alpha   90.00
_cell.angle_beta   90.00
_cell.angle_gamma   90.00
#
_symmetry.space_group_name_H-M   'P 1'
#
loop_
_entity.id
_entity.type
_entity.pdbx_description
1 polymer ?
#
loop_
_entity_poly.entity_id
_entity_poly.type
_entity_poly.pdbx_seq_one_letter_code
_entity_poly.pdbx_strand_id
1 'polypeptide(L)'
;MNPTELQKTLETLQAELDNAESVDEATRAKLVALAEDIQRLAKKGAKESTPELEPPAAQVQDMAEQVQDLVLKFETDHPQLTTALNQVSAALANLGI
;
A
#
# COMPACT_ATOMS: atom_id res chain seq x y z
N MET A 1 -10.20 4.20 7.98
CA MET A 1 -10.46 3.52 6.69
C MET A 1 -10.66 2.05 7.03
N ASN A 2 -11.71 1.39 6.54
CA ASN A 2 -12.00 0.00 6.90
C ASN A 2 -11.11 -0.96 6.09
N PRO A 3 -10.79 -2.16 6.58
CA PRO A 3 -9.95 -3.14 5.87
C PRO A 3 -10.48 -3.50 4.47
N THR A 4 -11.80 -3.47 4.28
CA THR A 4 -12.46 -3.67 2.98
C THR A 4 -12.16 -2.54 1.99
N GLU A 5 -12.10 -1.29 2.46
CA GLU A 5 -11.81 -0.13 1.62
C GLU A 5 -10.33 -0.14 1.19
N LEU A 6 -9.43 -0.50 2.11
CA LEU A 6 -8.01 -0.70 1.79
C LEU A 6 -7.83 -1.79 0.74
N GLN A 7 -8.52 -2.92 0.89
CA GLN A 7 -8.48 -4.00 -0.09
C GLN A 7 -8.91 -3.52 -1.48
N LYS A 8 -10.01 -2.78 -1.56
CA LYS A 8 -10.49 -2.21 -2.82
C LYS A 8 -9.49 -1.22 -3.43
N THR A 9 -8.85 -0.38 -2.63
CA THR A 9 -7.79 0.53 -3.09
C THR A 9 -6.60 -0.24 -3.65
N LEU A 10 -6.18 -1.33 -3.00
CA LEU A 10 -5.07 -2.17 -3.45
C LEU A 10 -5.41 -2.91 -4.77
N GLU A 11 -6.65 -3.36 -4.93
CA GLU A 11 -7.13 -3.96 -6.19
C GLU A 11 -7.14 -2.93 -7.33
N THR A 12 -7.61 -1.70 -7.06
CA THR A 12 -7.52 -0.60 -8.02
C THR A 12 -6.07 -0.30 -8.39
N LEU A 13 -5.17 -0.23 -7.40
CA LEU A 13 -3.74 -0.01 -7.66
C LEU A 13 -3.16 -1.08 -8.59
N GLN A 14 -3.49 -2.36 -8.38
CA GLN A 14 -3.05 -3.45 -9.25
C GLN A 14 -3.64 -3.38 -10.66
N ALA A 15 -4.92 -3.02 -10.79
CA ALA A 15 -5.56 -2.86 -12.10
C ALA A 15 -4.96 -1.68 -12.88
N GLU A 16 -4.70 -0.56 -12.21
CA GLU A 16 -4.02 0.59 -12.80
C GLU A 16 -2.59 0.24 -13.22
N LEU A 17 -1.89 -0.59 -12.43
CA LEU A 17 -0.56 -1.10 -12.79
C LEU A 17 -0.55 -2.05 -13.98
N ASP A 18 -1.66 -2.72 -14.28
CA ASP A 18 -1.83 -3.57 -15.47
C ASP A 18 -2.07 -2.75 -16.72
N ASN A 19 -2.77 -1.63 -16.56
CA ASN A 19 -3.03 -0.69 -17.64
C ASN A 19 -1.89 0.32 -17.87
N ALA A 20 -1.01 0.50 -16.90
CA ALA A 20 0.11 1.40 -17.00
C ALA A 20 1.24 0.79 -17.86
N GLU A 21 1.09 0.91 -19.19
CA GLU A 21 1.99 0.36 -20.21
C GLU A 21 3.45 0.86 -20.09
N SER A 22 3.67 1.99 -19.41
CA SER A 22 4.98 2.61 -19.16
C SER A 22 5.63 2.23 -17.82
N VAL A 23 5.04 1.34 -17.02
CA VAL A 23 5.64 0.89 -15.76
C VAL A 23 6.53 -0.32 -16.00
N ASP A 24 7.83 -0.18 -15.73
CA ASP A 24 8.77 -1.30 -15.81
C ASP A 24 8.36 -2.46 -14.89
N GLU A 25 8.56 -3.69 -15.36
CA GLU A 25 8.20 -4.92 -14.63
C GLU A 25 8.82 -5.00 -13.23
N ALA A 26 10.04 -4.46 -13.05
CA ALA A 26 10.69 -4.39 -11.74
C ALA A 26 9.94 -3.46 -10.77
N THR A 27 9.40 -2.34 -11.26
CA THR A 27 8.62 -1.41 -10.42
C THR A 27 7.24 -2.01 -10.12
N ARG A 28 6.65 -2.69 -11.11
CA ARG A 28 5.40 -3.43 -10.97
C ARG A 28 5.48 -4.51 -9.90
N ALA A 29 6.51 -5.34 -9.95
CA ALA A 29 6.75 -6.39 -8.96
C ALA A 29 6.91 -5.82 -7.53
N LYS A 30 7.61 -4.69 -7.38
CA LYS A 30 7.74 -4.00 -6.08
C LYS A 30 6.40 -3.53 -5.54
N LEU A 31 5.58 -2.91 -6.39
CA LEU A 31 4.26 -2.43 -6.00
C LEU A 31 3.31 -3.56 -5.61
N VAL A 32 3.33 -4.67 -6.37
CA VAL A 32 2.54 -5.86 -6.04
C VAL A 32 2.97 -6.43 -4.70
N ALA A 33 4.28 -6.60 -4.47
CA ALA A 33 4.80 -7.11 -3.20
C ALA A 33 4.42 -6.20 -2.02
N LEU A 34 4.53 -4.89 -2.19
CA LEU A 34 4.16 -3.90 -1.18
C LEU A 34 2.65 -3.97 -0.89
N ALA A 35 1.81 -4.03 -1.92
CA ALA A 35 0.36 -4.15 -1.77
C ALA A 35 -0.03 -5.41 -0.98
N GLU A 36 0.57 -6.56 -1.30
CA GLU A 36 0.32 -7.82 -0.59
C GLU A 36 0.75 -7.75 0.88
N ASP A 37 1.88 -7.10 1.16
CA ASP A 37 2.41 -7.00 2.51
C ASP A 37 1.52 -6.10 3.39
N ILE A 38 1.07 -4.97 2.86
CA ILE A 38 0.09 -4.09 3.51
C ILE A 38 -1.22 -4.85 3.78
N GLN A 39 -1.67 -5.67 2.83
CA GLN A 39 -2.87 -6.48 2.98
C GLN A 39 -2.74 -7.54 4.08
N ARG A 40 -1.57 -8.18 4.19
CA ARG A 40 -1.25 -9.12 5.28
C ARG A 40 -1.28 -8.42 6.63
N LEU A 41 -0.68 -7.24 6.71
CA LEU A 41 -0.58 -6.44 7.93
C LEU A 41 -1.96 -5.98 8.41
N ALA A 42 -2.79 -5.47 7.51
CA ALA A 42 -4.18 -5.09 7.79
C ALA A 42 -5.06 -6.27 8.24
N LYS A 43 -4.87 -7.46 7.65
CA LYS A 43 -5.58 -8.69 8.08
C LYS A 43 -5.12 -9.18 9.45
N LYS A 44 -3.85 -8.99 9.79
CA LYS A 44 -3.26 -9.40 11.08
C LYS A 44 -3.74 -8.51 12.22
N GLY A 45 -3.71 -7.20 12.05
CA GLY A 45 -4.25 -6.24 13.03
C GLY A 45 -5.75 -6.39 13.30
N ALA A 46 -6.53 -6.85 12.31
CA ALA A 46 -7.97 -7.08 12.48
C ALA A 46 -8.35 -8.39 13.19
N LYS A 47 -7.43 -9.36 13.31
CA LYS A 47 -7.73 -10.70 13.86
C LYS A 47 -7.19 -10.95 15.26
N GLU A 48 -6.27 -10.12 15.74
CA GLU A 48 -5.53 -10.41 16.98
C GLU A 48 -5.73 -9.27 18.00
N SER A 49 -6.84 -9.32 18.74
CA SER A 49 -6.88 -8.80 20.11
C SER A 49 -6.10 -9.74 21.03
N THR A 50 -4.82 -9.93 20.75
CA THR A 50 -3.87 -10.69 21.58
C THR A 50 -2.63 -9.81 21.76
N PRO A 51 -2.21 -9.49 23.00
CA PRO A 51 -1.30 -8.37 23.30
C PRO A 51 0.18 -8.57 22.90
N GLU A 52 0.49 -9.39 21.89
CA GLU A 52 1.89 -9.77 21.63
C GLU A 52 2.43 -9.52 20.22
N LEU A 53 1.64 -9.10 19.23
CA LEU A 53 2.15 -8.93 17.86
C LEU A 53 1.49 -7.78 17.11
N GLU A 54 1.51 -6.57 17.69
CA GLU A 54 1.43 -5.38 16.85
C GLU A 54 2.60 -5.41 15.86
N PRO A 55 2.37 -5.17 14.55
CA PRO A 55 3.48 -5.02 13.61
C PRO A 55 4.41 -3.93 14.16
N PRO A 56 5.73 -4.15 14.18
CA PRO A 56 6.65 -3.15 14.72
C PRO A 56 6.42 -1.83 13.97
N ALA A 57 6.23 -0.72 14.68
CA ALA A 57 5.97 0.59 14.07
C ALA A 57 6.99 0.92 12.96
N ALA A 58 8.23 0.44 13.11
CA ALA A 58 9.28 0.52 12.10
C ALA A 58 8.92 -0.15 10.75
N GLN A 59 8.20 -1.27 10.74
CA GLN A 59 7.74 -1.91 9.49
C GLN A 59 6.64 -1.08 8.81
N VAL A 60 5.67 -0.57 9.56
CA VAL A 60 4.61 0.27 8.98
C VAL A 60 5.20 1.55 8.41
N GLN A 61 6.18 2.11 9.10
CA GLN A 61 6.88 3.32 8.67
C GLN A 61 7.71 3.08 7.40
N ASP A 62 8.49 1.99 7.33
CA ASP A 62 9.25 1.62 6.13
C ASP A 62 8.33 1.45 4.91
N MET A 63 7.17 0.79 5.08
CA MET A 63 6.18 0.66 4.02
C MET A 63 5.59 2.00 3.59
N ALA A 64 5.27 2.88 4.55
CA ALA A 64 4.76 4.21 4.26
C ALA A 64 5.78 5.04 3.48
N GLU A 65 7.06 4.97 3.85
CA GLU A 65 8.18 5.63 3.16
C GLU A 65 8.32 5.08 1.72
N GLN A 66 8.23 3.76 1.53
CA GLN A 66 8.24 3.14 0.21
C GLN A 66 7.05 3.58 -0.67
N VAL A 67 5.85 3.66 -0.10
CA VAL A 67 4.67 4.18 -0.82
C VAL A 67 4.90 5.64 -1.22
N GLN A 68 5.49 6.46 -0.34
CA GLN A 68 5.76 7.87 -0.61
C GLN A 68 6.78 8.07 -1.75
N ASP A 69 7.84 7.27 -1.79
CA ASP A 69 8.83 7.29 -2.88
C ASP A 69 8.19 6.94 -4.23
N LEU A 70 7.30 5.94 -4.22
CA LEU A 70 6.56 5.53 -5.43
C LEU A 70 5.57 6.62 -5.85
N VAL A 71 4.89 7.31 -4.92
CA VAL A 71 4.05 8.48 -5.23
C VAL A 71 4.85 9.53 -5.99
N LEU A 72 6.04 9.89 -5.50
CA LEU A 72 6.90 10.89 -6.15
C LEU A 72 7.32 10.45 -7.55
N LYS A 73 7.61 9.16 -7.72
CA LYS A 73 7.97 8.58 -9.03
C LYS A 73 6.81 8.63 -10.03
N PHE A 74 5.57 8.48 -9.57
CA PHE A 74 4.38 8.38 -10.42
C PHE A 74 3.56 9.67 -10.52
N GLU A 75 3.87 10.70 -9.73
CA GLU A 75 3.08 11.95 -9.66
C GLU A 75 2.97 12.64 -11.02
N THR A 76 4.02 12.56 -11.84
CA THR A 76 4.08 13.23 -13.14
C THR A 76 3.46 12.39 -14.27
N ASP A 77 3.80 11.10 -14.34
CA ASP A 77 3.41 10.23 -15.47
C ASP A 77 2.10 9.48 -15.23
N HIS A 78 1.72 9.25 -13.96
CA HIS A 78 0.60 8.38 -13.59
C HIS A 78 -0.22 8.95 -12.41
N PRO A 79 -1.05 9.99 -12.65
CA PRO A 79 -1.84 10.64 -11.59
C PRO A 79 -2.87 9.71 -10.92
N GLN A 80 -3.36 8.69 -11.63
CA GLN A 80 -4.26 7.68 -11.06
C GLN A 80 -3.53 6.76 -10.06
N LEU A 81 -2.34 6.25 -10.42
CA LEU A 81 -1.50 5.46 -9.53
C LEU A 81 -1.12 6.26 -8.28
N THR A 82 -0.76 7.53 -8.48
CA THR A 82 -0.44 8.46 -7.40
C THR A 82 -1.60 8.61 -6.43
N THR A 83 -2.83 8.73 -6.93
CA THR A 83 -4.03 8.82 -6.09
C THR A 83 -4.24 7.55 -5.27
N ALA A 84 -4.13 6.37 -5.91
CA ALA A 84 -4.27 5.09 -5.23
C ALA A 84 -3.19 4.89 -4.16
N LEU A 85 -1.92 5.22 -4.46
CA LEU A 85 -0.82 5.14 -3.51
C LEU A 85 -1.01 6.09 -2.32
N ASN A 86 -1.49 7.32 -2.55
CA ASN A 86 -1.82 8.24 -1.45
C ASN A 86 -2.90 7.69 -0.54
N GLN A 87 -3.92 7.03 -1.09
CA GLN A 87 -4.96 6.36 -0.28
C GLN A 87 -4.38 5.20 0.54
N VAL A 88 -3.45 4.43 -0.03
CA VAL A 88 -2.74 3.35 0.69
C VAL A 88 -1.89 3.92 1.82
N SER A 89 -1.12 4.99 1.58
CA SER A 89 -0.34 5.69 2.61
C SER A 89 -1.24 6.20 3.75
N ALA A 90 -2.38 6.81 3.41
CA ALA A 90 -3.36 7.27 4.40
C ALA A 90 -3.98 6.11 5.20
N ALA A 91 -4.20 4.95 4.57
CA ALA A 91 -4.70 3.76 5.25
C ALA A 91 -3.65 3.15 6.19
N LEU A 92 -2.37 3.14 5.78
CA LEU A 92 -1.25 2.70 6.61
C LEU A 92 -1.08 3.57 7.85
N ALA A 93 -1.13 4.90 7.68
CA ALA A 93 -1.12 5.84 8.80
C ALA A 93 -2.27 5.54 9.78
N ASN A 94 -3.46 5.20 9.26
CA ASN A 94 -4.62 4.85 10.07
C ASN A 94 -4.54 3.46 10.74
N LEU A 95 -3.62 2.59 10.30
CA LEU A 95 -3.47 1.21 10.75
C LEU A 95 -2.37 1.04 11.82
N GLY A 96 -1.55 2.06 12.08
CA GLY A 96 -0.31 1.86 12.83
C GLY A 96 0.12 2.92 13.84
N ILE A 97 -0.67 3.97 14.14
CA ILE A 97 -0.75 4.84 15.35
C ILE A 97 -1.63 6.05 15.02
#